data_AF-A0A7Y5JPG4-F1
#
_entry.id   AF-A0A7Y5JPG4-F1
#
_cell.length_a   1.000
_cell.length_b   1.000
_cell.length_c   1.000
_cell.angle_alpha   90.00
_cell.angle_beta   90.00
_cell.angle_gamma   90.00
#
_symmetry.space_group_name_H-M   'P 1'
#
loop_
_entity.id
_entity.type
_entity.pdbx_description
1 polymer ?
#
loop_
_entity_poly.entity_id
_entity_poly.type
_entity_poly.pdbx_seq_one_letter_code
_entity_poly.pdbx_strand_id
1 'polypeptide(L)'
;MLELFAFAGLPYAAILICITGVIWRFRKDQYGITTLSSQFLEGKKLLWGSAPWHIGIIIIFLGHLVAFLVPGLWQRLMAVPVLLVTVEIIGLAATVLCILGLIVLIGRRITTGRLQQTTKLADFVVSGLLLFQIVLGLMIAVGYRWGASWSTGTLSSYVWSLITLSPDITVLRDMPLTIQLHVVGAWLILLVFPFTRLIHMISVPIHYLFRSPQKVVWSNPRRVQHAVSARATQESRRHFLKAAFGLSAAGVLLSIGVLDKLGRFFQMPGLHHDEEANLLETRLRRLQLTAEEKELELERLRSSSIYVAKLSELNGKAGKYFIDYSMRPGLAFLGDDGWPMLLSAKCTHLGCTVGNQVDSNGRILCPCHVSYFDIKTGMPNTGAPAKAPLDRIAWVVRDEQGNEIATESVRGTRTGRIDPQLASDLSVFIVKSLTSEA
;
A
#
# COMPACT_ATOMS: atom_id res chain seq x y z
N MET A 1 27.37 14.25 4.72
CA MET A 1 26.11 14.27 3.92
C MET A 1 25.60 15.69 3.69
N LEU A 2 25.40 16.51 4.74
CA LEU A 2 24.88 17.88 4.61
C LEU A 2 25.75 18.79 3.72
N GLU A 3 27.07 18.79 3.93
CA GLU A 3 28.03 19.60 3.13
C GLU A 3 28.04 19.20 1.65
N LEU A 4 28.02 17.89 1.37
CA LEU A 4 27.97 17.39 -0.01
C LEU A 4 26.69 17.83 -0.71
N PHE A 5 25.55 17.79 -0.01
CA PHE A 5 24.32 18.34 -0.54
C PHE A 5 24.43 19.86 -0.74
N ALA A 6 24.93 20.62 0.24
CA ALA A 6 25.00 22.08 0.18
C ALA A 6 25.92 22.61 -0.94
N PHE A 7 27.04 21.94 -1.20
CA PHE A 7 28.07 22.40 -2.14
C PHE A 7 28.15 21.60 -3.46
N ALA A 8 27.49 20.44 -3.57
CA ALA A 8 27.41 19.73 -4.85
C ALA A 8 25.95 19.56 -5.30
N GLY A 9 25.07 19.06 -4.42
CA GLY A 9 23.66 18.81 -4.77
C GLY A 9 22.85 20.08 -5.06
N LEU A 10 22.91 21.06 -4.17
CA LEU A 10 22.16 22.31 -4.23
C LEU A 10 22.51 23.15 -5.47
N PRO A 11 23.79 23.32 -5.87
CA PRO A 11 24.14 23.99 -7.12
C PRO A 11 23.45 23.40 -8.35
N TYR A 12 23.52 22.07 -8.53
CA TYR A 12 22.88 21.40 -9.67
C TYR A 12 21.35 21.54 -9.63
N ALA A 13 20.74 21.40 -8.45
CA ALA A 13 19.31 21.61 -8.27
C ALA A 13 18.91 23.06 -8.61
N ALA A 14 19.66 24.05 -8.12
CA ALA A 14 19.41 25.46 -8.37
C ALA A 14 19.54 25.80 -9.86
N ILE A 15 20.58 25.31 -10.55
CA ILE A 15 20.77 25.51 -11.99
C ILE A 15 19.61 24.86 -12.78
N LEU A 16 19.30 23.60 -12.50
CA LEU A 16 18.24 22.86 -13.20
C LEU A 16 16.87 23.53 -13.02
N ILE A 17 16.51 23.88 -11.78
CA ILE A 17 15.25 24.55 -11.46
C ILE A 17 15.21 25.95 -12.07
N CYS A 18 16.32 26.69 -12.04
CA CYS A 18 16.39 28.01 -12.65
C CYS A 18 16.14 27.93 -14.16
N ILE A 19 16.87 27.07 -14.88
CA ILE A 19 16.73 26.91 -16.34
C ILE A 19 15.32 26.45 -16.69
N THR A 20 14.82 25.39 -16.06
CA THR A 20 13.48 24.85 -16.36
C THR A 20 12.37 25.84 -16.01
N GLY A 21 12.49 26.53 -14.87
CA GLY A 21 11.56 27.58 -14.44
C GLY A 21 11.55 28.78 -15.38
N VAL A 22 12.71 29.25 -15.84
CA VAL A 22 12.82 30.33 -16.83
C VAL A 22 12.15 29.91 -18.14
N ILE A 23 12.47 28.73 -18.67
CA ILE A 23 11.87 28.20 -19.92
C ILE A 23 10.35 28.09 -19.77
N TRP A 24 9.86 27.55 -18.65
CA TRP A 24 8.44 27.43 -18.39
C TRP A 24 7.75 28.80 -18.38
N ARG A 25 8.34 29.79 -17.70
CA ARG A 25 7.78 31.15 -17.61
C ARG A 25 7.71 31.83 -18.97
N PHE A 26 8.76 31.73 -19.79
CA PHE A 26 8.73 32.26 -21.16
C PHE A 26 7.70 31.59 -22.07
N ARG A 27 7.34 30.33 -21.82
CA ARG A 27 6.38 29.59 -22.64
C ARG A 27 4.93 29.71 -22.15
N LYS A 28 4.72 29.90 -20.85
CA LYS A 28 3.39 29.82 -20.23
C LYS A 28 2.94 31.10 -19.52
N ASP A 29 3.87 31.90 -19.01
CA ASP A 29 3.58 33.12 -18.25
C ASP A 29 4.45 34.29 -18.72
N GLN A 30 4.28 34.68 -19.98
CA GLN A 30 5.01 35.81 -20.57
C GLN A 30 4.63 37.14 -19.92
N TYR A 31 3.37 37.29 -19.49
CA TYR A 31 2.90 38.51 -18.81
C TYR A 31 3.51 38.67 -17.40
N GLY A 32 3.85 37.57 -16.72
CA GLY A 32 4.54 37.60 -15.45
C GLY A 32 6.00 38.04 -15.53
N ILE A 33 6.61 38.10 -16.72
CA ILE A 33 8.00 38.56 -16.91
C ILE A 33 8.01 40.09 -17.00
N THR A 34 8.00 40.74 -15.84
CA THR A 34 7.98 42.20 -15.72
C THR A 34 8.71 42.66 -14.46
N THR A 35 9.15 43.91 -14.45
CA THR A 35 9.82 44.55 -13.30
C THR A 35 8.87 44.79 -12.12
N LEU A 36 7.54 44.71 -12.34
CA LEU A 36 6.51 45.04 -11.34
C LEU A 36 6.81 46.39 -10.66
N SER A 37 6.95 47.43 -11.47
CA SER A 37 7.28 48.77 -10.96
C SER A 37 6.17 49.28 -10.03
N SER A 38 6.58 49.80 -8.87
CA SER A 38 5.68 50.46 -7.90
C SER A 38 5.85 51.99 -7.90
N GLN A 39 6.54 52.53 -8.92
CA GLN A 39 6.84 53.96 -9.02
C GLN A 39 5.59 54.84 -9.06
N PHE A 40 4.54 54.37 -9.75
CA PHE A 40 3.28 55.09 -9.85
C PHE A 40 2.60 55.29 -8.48
N LEU A 41 2.72 54.31 -7.57
CA LEU A 41 2.11 54.38 -6.24
C LEU A 41 2.89 55.29 -5.28
N GLU A 42 4.22 55.29 -5.39
CA GLU A 42 5.12 56.12 -4.60
C GLU A 42 6.46 56.27 -5.35
N GLY A 43 6.79 57.48 -5.81
CA GLY A 43 8.00 57.71 -6.61
C GLY A 43 9.19 58.32 -5.86
N LYS A 44 8.94 59.07 -4.77
CA LYS A 44 9.96 59.91 -4.11
C LYS A 44 10.99 59.06 -3.38
N LYS A 45 10.55 58.14 -2.51
CA LYS A 45 11.44 57.20 -1.81
C LYS A 45 11.99 56.13 -2.76
N LEU A 46 11.27 55.82 -3.84
CA LEU A 46 11.73 54.83 -4.82
C LEU A 46 13.05 55.24 -5.48
N LEU A 47 13.23 56.50 -5.89
CA LEU A 47 14.46 56.93 -6.57
C LEU A 47 15.70 56.70 -5.68
N TRP A 48 15.62 57.18 -4.43
CA TRP A 48 16.70 57.07 -3.45
C TRP A 48 16.98 55.64 -2.97
N GLY A 49 16.01 54.73 -3.08
CA GLY A 49 16.25 53.31 -2.83
C GLY A 49 16.77 52.56 -4.07
N SER A 50 16.09 52.76 -5.20
CA SER A 50 16.29 51.99 -6.42
C SER A 50 17.60 52.32 -7.14
N ALA A 51 17.99 53.59 -7.21
CA ALA A 51 19.23 53.99 -7.88
C ALA A 51 20.48 53.41 -7.19
N PRO A 52 20.73 53.65 -5.89
CA PRO A 52 21.92 53.09 -5.23
C PRO A 52 21.88 51.56 -5.17
N TRP A 53 20.70 50.96 -5.00
CA TRP A 53 20.53 49.50 -5.09
C TRP A 53 21.03 48.94 -6.43
N HIS A 54 20.51 49.45 -7.55
CA HIS A 54 20.84 48.90 -8.87
C HIS A 54 22.28 49.23 -9.30
N ILE A 55 22.77 50.44 -9.01
CA ILE A 55 24.16 50.81 -9.32
C ILE A 55 25.12 49.87 -8.57
N GLY A 56 24.91 49.69 -7.26
CA GLY A 56 25.76 48.82 -6.46
C GLY A 56 25.71 47.37 -6.93
N ILE A 57 24.51 46.82 -7.14
CA ILE A 57 24.37 45.39 -7.44
C ILE A 57 24.91 45.05 -8.82
N ILE A 58 24.80 45.96 -9.80
CA ILE A 58 25.38 45.79 -11.13
C ILE A 58 26.91 45.72 -11.03
N ILE A 59 27.54 46.63 -10.28
CA ILE A 59 28.99 46.64 -10.09
C ILE A 59 29.46 45.34 -9.43
N ILE A 60 28.82 44.95 -8.32
CA ILE A 60 29.17 43.72 -7.58
C ILE A 60 28.96 42.48 -8.47
N PHE A 61 27.82 42.40 -9.15
CA PHE A 61 27.48 41.28 -10.01
C PHE A 61 28.49 41.14 -11.16
N LEU A 62 28.84 42.24 -11.84
CA LEU A 62 29.82 42.21 -12.92
C LEU A 62 31.21 41.81 -12.42
N GLY A 63 31.64 42.29 -11.26
CA GLY A 63 32.90 41.87 -10.64
C GLY A 63 32.95 40.36 -10.41
N HIS A 64 31.90 39.80 -9.79
CA HIS A 64 31.79 38.35 -9.58
C HIS A 64 31.74 37.58 -10.91
N LEU A 65 30.98 38.09 -11.88
CA LEU A 65 30.82 37.45 -13.19
C LEU A 65 32.16 37.32 -13.91
N VAL A 66 32.97 38.39 -13.94
CA VAL A 66 34.31 38.35 -14.57
C VAL A 66 35.25 37.42 -13.79
N ALA A 67 35.25 37.48 -12.45
CA ALA A 67 36.08 36.63 -11.61
C ALA A 67 35.82 35.13 -11.80
N PHE A 68 34.56 34.74 -12.03
CA PHE A 68 34.17 33.35 -12.24
C PHE A 68 34.26 32.88 -13.69
N LEU A 69 33.86 33.70 -14.67
CA LEU A 69 33.86 33.30 -16.08
C LEU A 69 35.23 33.32 -16.73
N VAL A 70 36.10 34.27 -16.35
CA VAL A 70 37.42 34.46 -16.97
C VAL A 70 38.51 34.54 -15.89
N PRO A 71 38.72 33.45 -15.12
CA PRO A 71 39.61 33.46 -13.95
C PRO A 71 41.04 33.88 -14.29
N GLY A 72 41.56 33.46 -15.45
CA GLY A 72 42.91 33.84 -15.88
C GLY A 72 43.09 35.34 -16.17
N LEU A 73 42.06 36.00 -16.71
CA LEU A 73 42.08 37.46 -16.90
C LEU A 73 42.00 38.17 -15.55
N TRP A 74 41.07 37.72 -14.70
CA TRP A 74 40.88 38.30 -13.36
C TRP A 74 42.15 38.23 -12.52
N GLN A 75 42.81 37.06 -12.49
CA GLN A 75 44.08 36.88 -11.77
C GLN A 75 45.17 37.84 -12.25
N ARG A 76 45.31 38.03 -13.57
CA ARG A 76 46.29 38.97 -14.13
C ARG A 76 46.00 40.42 -13.74
N LEU A 77 44.73 40.82 -13.74
CA LEU A 77 44.33 42.16 -13.32
C LEU A 77 44.57 42.36 -11.81
N MET A 78 44.22 41.37 -10.99
CA MET A 78 44.36 41.44 -9.53
C MET A 78 45.79 41.25 -9.04
N ALA A 79 46.72 40.81 -9.91
CA ALA A 79 48.15 40.80 -9.63
C ALA A 79 48.76 42.22 -9.62
N VAL A 80 48.09 43.21 -10.24
CA VAL A 80 48.52 44.61 -10.22
C VAL A 80 47.97 45.29 -8.95
N PRO A 81 48.82 45.72 -8.00
CA PRO A 81 48.34 46.20 -6.68
C PRO A 81 47.37 47.37 -6.75
N VAL A 82 47.59 48.33 -7.66
CA VAL A 82 46.71 49.49 -7.84
C VAL A 82 45.32 49.05 -8.30
N LEU A 83 45.23 48.10 -9.23
CA LEU A 83 43.95 47.57 -9.70
C LEU A 83 43.23 46.77 -8.61
N LEU A 84 43.97 45.93 -7.87
CA LEU A 84 43.42 45.18 -6.75
C LEU A 84 42.77 46.11 -5.71
N VAL A 85 43.51 47.12 -5.24
CA VAL A 85 43.00 48.09 -4.26
C VAL A 85 41.81 48.86 -4.83
N THR A 86 41.87 49.26 -6.09
CA THR A 86 40.77 49.98 -6.76
C THR A 86 39.49 49.14 -6.81
N VAL A 87 39.61 47.87 -7.21
CA VAL A 87 38.46 46.94 -7.28
C VAL A 87 37.88 46.68 -5.89
N GLU A 88 38.71 46.48 -4.87
CA GLU A 88 38.26 46.28 -3.48
C GLU A 88 37.51 47.51 -2.94
N ILE A 89 38.04 48.72 -3.18
CA ILE A 89 37.38 49.98 -2.76
C ILE A 89 36.04 50.16 -3.48
N ILE A 90 36.01 49.95 -4.81
CA ILE A 90 34.79 50.04 -5.60
C ILE A 90 33.76 49.00 -5.14
N GLY A 91 34.20 47.77 -4.87
CA GLY A 91 33.34 46.70 -4.37
C GLY A 91 32.74 47.01 -3.00
N LEU A 92 33.54 47.54 -2.07
CA LEU A 92 33.07 47.98 -0.75
C LEU A 92 32.09 49.16 -0.87
N ALA A 93 32.40 50.16 -1.68
CA ALA A 93 31.50 51.30 -1.92
C ALA A 93 30.16 50.84 -2.54
N ALA A 94 30.21 49.97 -3.54
CA ALA A 94 29.02 49.38 -4.16
C ALA A 94 28.18 48.57 -3.15
N THR A 95 28.83 47.86 -2.24
CA THR A 95 28.17 47.09 -1.16
C THR A 95 27.41 48.00 -0.21
N VAL A 96 28.01 49.12 0.20
CA VAL A 96 27.34 50.14 1.03
C VAL A 96 26.12 50.73 0.31
N LEU A 97 26.26 51.07 -0.99
CA LEU A 97 25.14 51.56 -1.80
C LEU A 97 24.00 50.53 -1.88
N CYS A 98 24.32 49.25 -2.07
CA CYS A 98 23.32 48.19 -2.07
C CYS A 98 22.56 48.08 -0.75
N ILE A 99 23.27 48.07 0.38
CA ILE A 99 22.66 47.94 1.71
C ILE A 99 21.73 49.12 1.97
N LEU A 100 22.22 50.36 1.79
CA LEU A 100 21.42 51.56 2.01
C LEU A 100 20.21 51.60 1.07
N GLY A 101 20.40 51.32 -0.22
CA GLY A 101 19.33 51.29 -1.20
C GLY A 101 18.25 50.25 -0.85
N LEU A 102 18.66 49.04 -0.48
CA LEU A 102 17.74 47.96 -0.16
C LEU A 102 17.00 48.19 1.16
N ILE A 103 17.65 48.75 2.18
CA ILE A 103 17.00 49.16 3.44
C ILE A 103 15.93 50.21 3.14
N VAL A 104 16.22 51.21 2.31
CA VAL A 104 15.22 52.22 1.90
C VAL A 104 14.06 51.56 1.15
N LEU A 105 14.33 50.62 0.24
CA LEU A 105 13.28 49.92 -0.51
C LEU A 105 12.39 49.02 0.36
N ILE A 106 12.98 48.32 1.33
CA ILE A 106 12.26 47.50 2.30
C ILE A 106 11.43 48.39 3.22
N GLY A 107 12.06 49.42 3.82
CA GLY A 107 11.39 50.38 4.69
C GLY A 107 10.24 51.10 3.98
N ARG A 108 10.42 51.47 2.71
CA ARG A 108 9.36 52.04 1.85
C ARG A 108 8.16 51.09 1.70
N ARG A 109 8.41 49.80 1.51
CA ARG A 109 7.38 48.76 1.34
C ARG A 109 6.62 48.46 2.63
N ILE A 110 7.29 48.57 3.78
CA ILE A 110 6.68 48.40 5.10
C ILE A 110 5.95 49.67 5.55
N THR A 111 6.39 50.87 5.18
CA THR A 111 5.79 52.12 5.70
C THR A 111 4.67 52.69 4.85
N THR A 112 4.51 52.25 3.60
CA THR A 112 3.57 52.87 2.65
C THR A 112 2.36 51.98 2.41
N GLY A 113 1.19 52.37 2.95
CA GLY A 113 -0.05 51.56 2.87
C GLY A 113 -0.48 51.19 1.44
N ARG A 114 -0.32 52.10 0.48
CA ARG A 114 -0.62 51.83 -0.95
C ARG A 114 0.25 50.71 -1.56
N LEU A 115 1.50 50.58 -1.11
CA LEU A 115 2.42 49.55 -1.57
C LEU A 115 2.14 48.21 -0.91
N GLN A 116 1.76 48.21 0.37
CA GLN A 116 1.45 46.98 1.10
C GLN A 116 0.31 46.20 0.42
N GLN A 117 -0.68 46.90 -0.14
CA GLN A 117 -1.80 46.29 -0.87
C GLN A 117 -1.40 45.56 -2.16
N THR A 118 -0.24 45.89 -2.76
CA THR A 118 0.22 45.29 -4.02
C THR A 118 1.48 44.44 -3.86
N THR A 119 2.01 44.35 -2.64
CA THR A 119 3.22 43.60 -2.32
C THR A 119 2.90 42.15 -2.05
N LYS A 120 3.67 41.23 -2.64
CA LYS A 120 3.57 39.79 -2.36
C LYS A 120 4.60 39.36 -1.33
N LEU A 121 4.34 38.26 -0.62
CA LEU A 121 5.32 37.65 0.30
C LEU A 121 6.67 37.38 -0.37
N ALA A 122 6.65 36.92 -1.63
CA ALA A 122 7.86 36.68 -2.42
C ALA A 122 8.75 37.93 -2.57
N ASP A 123 8.18 39.14 -2.56
CA ASP A 123 8.97 40.38 -2.63
C ASP A 123 9.76 40.61 -1.35
N PHE A 124 9.19 40.30 -0.19
CA PHE A 124 9.88 40.38 1.10
C PHE A 124 10.94 39.29 1.23
N VAL A 125 10.61 38.05 0.86
CA VAL A 125 11.56 36.92 0.90
C VAL A 125 12.79 37.21 0.06
N VAL A 126 12.61 37.66 -1.19
CA VAL A 126 13.74 37.98 -2.07
C VAL A 126 14.52 39.19 -1.57
N SER A 127 13.84 40.25 -1.12
CA SER A 127 14.55 41.44 -0.61
C SER A 127 15.34 41.11 0.66
N GLY A 128 14.79 40.27 1.55
CA GLY A 128 15.50 39.79 2.74
C GLY A 128 16.68 38.90 2.39
N LEU A 129 16.51 37.96 1.45
CA LEU A 129 17.58 37.08 0.98
C LEU A 129 18.73 37.86 0.35
N LEU A 130 18.43 38.87 -0.49
CA LEU A 130 19.44 39.75 -1.08
C LEU A 130 20.16 40.58 -0.01
N LEU A 131 19.43 41.14 0.96
CA LEU A 131 20.03 41.92 2.05
C LEU A 131 21.00 41.04 2.86
N PHE A 132 20.55 39.84 3.22
CA PHE A 132 21.37 38.85 3.92
C PHE A 132 22.64 38.52 3.12
N GLN A 133 22.51 38.25 1.82
CA GLN A 133 23.65 37.95 0.94
C GLN A 133 24.69 39.07 0.91
N ILE A 134 24.23 40.33 0.83
CA ILE A 134 25.11 41.50 0.74
C ILE A 134 25.77 41.78 2.09
N VAL A 135 25.07 41.58 3.21
CA VAL A 135 25.67 41.67 4.55
C VAL A 135 26.77 40.63 4.73
N LEU A 136 26.54 39.38 4.31
CA LEU A 136 27.59 38.36 4.30
C LEU A 136 28.77 38.78 3.41
N GLY A 137 28.48 39.32 2.22
CA GLY A 137 29.52 39.83 1.31
C GLY A 137 30.36 40.95 1.95
N LEU A 138 29.73 41.89 2.66
CA LEU A 138 30.42 42.95 3.42
C LEU A 138 31.30 42.36 4.52
N MET A 139 30.76 41.42 5.30
CA MET A 139 31.53 40.74 6.35
C MET A 139 32.75 40.02 5.78
N ILE A 140 32.63 39.40 4.60
CA ILE A 140 33.76 38.76 3.91
C ILE A 140 34.78 39.79 3.43
N ALA A 141 34.33 40.86 2.76
CA ALA A 141 35.23 41.88 2.23
C ALA A 141 36.05 42.58 3.33
N VAL A 142 35.46 42.79 4.51
CA VAL A 142 36.14 43.40 5.66
C VAL A 142 36.97 42.39 6.45
N GLY A 143 36.45 41.19 6.69
CA GLY A 143 37.08 40.17 7.55
C GLY A 143 38.14 39.32 6.85
N TYR A 144 37.98 39.06 5.56
CA TYR A 144 38.86 38.23 4.72
C TYR A 144 39.36 39.06 3.54
N ARG A 145 40.18 40.06 3.87
CA ARG A 145 40.70 41.06 2.93
C ARG A 145 41.28 40.43 1.66
N TRP A 146 41.24 41.20 0.58
CA TRP A 146 41.79 40.83 -0.73
C TRP A 146 41.06 39.66 -1.40
N GLY A 147 39.74 39.58 -1.18
CA GLY A 147 38.81 38.64 -1.81
C GLY A 147 38.99 38.52 -3.31
N ALA A 148 39.17 39.66 -3.97
CA ALA A 148 39.38 39.69 -5.41
C ALA A 148 40.63 38.92 -5.85
N SER A 149 41.70 38.88 -5.04
CA SER A 149 42.94 38.19 -5.36
C SER A 149 42.86 36.67 -5.14
N TRP A 150 42.38 36.23 -3.98
CA TRP A 150 42.38 34.80 -3.63
C TRP A 150 41.20 34.02 -4.25
N SER A 151 40.12 34.69 -4.67
CA SER A 151 38.92 34.05 -5.23
C SER A 151 39.19 33.19 -6.47
N THR A 152 40.20 33.53 -7.29
CA THR A 152 40.54 32.74 -8.49
C THR A 152 41.01 31.33 -8.16
N GLY A 153 41.82 31.18 -7.10
CA GLY A 153 42.35 29.88 -6.68
C GLY A 153 41.34 29.03 -5.91
N THR A 154 40.25 29.64 -5.42
CA THR A 154 39.33 28.99 -4.48
C THR A 154 37.90 28.89 -4.99
N LEU A 155 37.16 30.00 -5.08
CA LEU A 155 35.75 29.97 -5.49
C LEU A 155 35.60 29.82 -7.00
N SER A 156 36.47 30.43 -7.81
CA SER A 156 36.42 30.24 -9.25
C SER A 156 36.73 28.79 -9.63
N SER A 157 37.74 28.16 -9.00
CA SER A 157 38.05 26.74 -9.22
C SER A 157 36.88 25.83 -8.81
N TYR A 158 36.24 26.10 -7.66
CA TYR A 158 35.01 25.42 -7.27
C TYR A 158 33.87 25.57 -8.30
N VAL A 159 33.57 26.79 -8.75
CA VAL A 159 32.51 27.02 -9.75
C VAL A 159 32.79 26.27 -11.04
N TRP A 160 34.04 26.27 -11.51
CA TRP A 160 34.44 25.51 -12.69
C TRP A 160 34.32 24.00 -12.50
N SER A 161 34.63 23.47 -11.31
CA SER A 161 34.46 22.05 -10.97
C SER A 161 33.00 21.58 -11.13
N LEU A 162 32.03 22.46 -10.84
CA LEU A 162 30.61 22.19 -11.06
C LEU A 162 30.26 22.18 -12.56
N ILE A 163 30.85 23.10 -13.34
CA ILE A 163 30.61 23.19 -14.79
C ILE A 163 31.21 21.97 -15.51
N THR A 164 32.37 21.50 -15.08
CA THR A 164 33.02 20.30 -15.64
C THR A 164 32.43 18.98 -15.13
N LEU A 165 31.35 19.04 -14.34
CA LEU A 165 30.65 17.89 -13.76
C LEU A 165 31.54 17.01 -12.86
N SER A 166 32.58 17.59 -12.29
CA SER A 166 33.55 16.96 -11.38
C SER A 166 33.62 17.78 -10.09
N PRO A 167 32.54 17.82 -9.28
CA PRO A 167 32.41 18.76 -8.18
C PRO A 167 33.49 18.53 -7.12
N ASP A 168 34.34 19.53 -6.91
CA ASP A 168 35.37 19.53 -5.86
C ASP A 168 34.98 20.52 -4.76
N ILE A 169 34.57 19.98 -3.60
CA ILE A 169 34.11 20.76 -2.46
C ILE A 169 35.20 20.96 -1.39
N THR A 170 36.41 20.42 -1.61
CA THR A 170 37.49 20.42 -0.59
C THR A 170 37.79 21.83 -0.11
N VAL A 171 37.99 22.75 -1.05
CA VAL A 171 38.26 24.16 -0.77
C VAL A 171 37.17 24.83 0.06
N LEU A 172 35.89 24.49 -0.15
CA LEU A 172 34.78 25.11 0.58
C LEU A 172 34.59 24.56 1.99
N ARG A 173 34.92 23.28 2.21
CA ARG A 173 34.79 22.64 3.52
C ARG A 173 35.66 23.34 4.57
N ASP A 174 36.86 23.73 4.17
CA ASP A 174 37.85 24.33 5.08
C ASP A 174 37.67 25.85 5.23
N MET A 175 36.72 26.44 4.50
CA MET A 175 36.46 27.89 4.55
C MET A 175 35.61 28.27 5.76
N PRO A 176 35.77 29.48 6.30
CA PRO A 176 34.93 30.01 7.36
C PRO A 176 33.43 29.99 7.03
N LEU A 177 32.60 29.82 8.06
CA LEU A 177 31.15 29.72 7.93
C LEU A 177 30.52 30.89 7.14
N THR A 178 31.04 32.11 7.29
CA THR A 178 30.54 33.29 6.57
C THR A 178 30.65 33.10 5.04
N ILE A 179 31.75 32.53 4.55
CA ILE A 179 31.97 32.27 3.13
C ILE A 179 31.07 31.13 2.67
N GLN A 180 30.97 30.05 3.45
CA GLN A 180 30.09 28.93 3.16
C GLN A 180 28.62 29.38 3.02
N LEU A 181 28.13 30.20 3.96
CA LEU A 181 26.78 30.75 3.93
C LEU A 181 26.57 31.69 2.73
N HIS A 182 27.58 32.47 2.35
CA HIS A 182 27.50 33.34 1.17
C HIS A 182 27.39 32.51 -0.12
N VAL A 183 28.13 31.42 -0.24
CA VAL A 183 28.07 30.52 -1.40
C VAL A 183 26.71 29.81 -1.47
N VAL A 184 26.23 29.25 -0.35
CA VAL A 184 24.89 28.63 -0.28
C VAL A 184 23.80 29.66 -0.60
N GLY A 185 23.90 30.87 -0.06
CA GLY A 185 22.97 31.97 -0.32
C GLY A 185 22.91 32.36 -1.80
N ALA A 186 24.04 32.37 -2.51
CA ALA A 186 24.09 32.60 -3.95
C ALA A 186 23.30 31.53 -4.74
N TRP A 187 23.45 30.25 -4.38
CA TRP A 187 22.67 29.17 -4.99
C TRP A 187 21.18 29.24 -4.67
N LEU A 188 20.82 29.65 -3.45
CA LEU A 188 19.41 29.88 -3.08
C LEU A 188 18.79 31.03 -3.87
N ILE A 189 19.53 32.13 -4.10
CA ILE A 189 19.08 33.24 -4.96
C ILE A 189 18.82 32.74 -6.38
N LEU A 190 19.71 31.92 -6.93
CA LEU A 190 19.54 31.32 -8.25
C LEU A 190 18.32 30.38 -8.30
N LEU A 191 18.08 29.60 -7.23
CA LEU A 191 16.95 28.68 -7.14
C LEU A 191 15.60 29.42 -7.13
N VAL A 192 15.49 30.55 -6.42
CA VAL A 192 14.25 31.36 -6.37
C VAL A 192 14.10 32.32 -7.56
N PHE A 193 15.14 32.47 -8.37
CA PHE A 193 15.19 33.38 -9.52
C PHE A 193 13.97 33.28 -10.47
N PRO A 194 13.59 32.10 -11.00
CA PRO A 194 12.50 32.01 -11.97
C PRO A 194 11.12 32.28 -11.37
N PHE A 195 10.95 32.17 -10.05
CA PHE A 195 9.65 32.27 -9.37
C PHE A 195 9.37 33.66 -8.79
N THR A 196 10.34 34.56 -8.90
CA THR A 196 10.29 35.86 -8.24
C THR A 196 10.43 36.99 -9.24
N ARG A 197 10.45 38.23 -8.74
CA ARG A 197 10.68 39.40 -9.58
C ARG A 197 12.10 39.46 -10.15
N LEU A 198 13.06 38.67 -9.65
CA LEU A 198 14.44 38.63 -10.15
C LEU A 198 14.55 38.33 -11.64
N ILE A 199 13.56 37.63 -12.20
CA ILE A 199 13.44 37.33 -13.63
C ILE A 199 13.68 38.56 -14.52
N HIS A 200 13.34 39.78 -14.07
CA HIS A 200 13.52 41.00 -14.86
C HIS A 200 14.98 41.23 -15.28
N MET A 201 15.95 40.65 -14.57
CA MET A 201 17.38 40.71 -14.89
C MET A 201 17.68 40.12 -16.28
N ILE A 202 16.89 39.17 -16.79
CA ILE A 202 17.11 38.63 -18.16
C ILE A 202 16.57 39.55 -19.25
N SER A 203 15.77 40.55 -18.88
CA SER A 203 15.11 41.48 -19.80
C SER A 203 15.85 42.82 -19.91
N VAL A 204 17.16 42.84 -19.62
CA VAL A 204 17.98 44.04 -19.81
C VAL A 204 17.92 44.45 -21.30
N PRO A 205 17.46 45.66 -21.61
CA PRO A 205 17.11 46.05 -22.98
C PRO A 205 18.34 46.45 -23.81
N ILE A 206 19.39 45.61 -23.86
CA ILE A 206 20.64 45.90 -24.60
C ILE A 206 20.35 46.18 -26.08
N HIS A 207 19.43 45.43 -26.69
CA HIS A 207 19.04 45.61 -28.08
C HIS A 207 18.38 46.97 -28.35
N TYR A 208 17.86 47.67 -27.33
CA TYR A 208 17.26 48.99 -27.52
C TYR A 208 18.27 50.02 -28.04
N LEU A 209 19.55 49.90 -27.68
CA LEU A 209 20.62 50.79 -28.14
C LEU A 209 20.81 50.80 -29.67
N PHE A 210 20.43 49.71 -30.33
CA PHE A 210 20.58 49.53 -31.78
C PHE A 210 19.25 49.42 -32.53
N ARG A 211 18.14 49.54 -31.81
CA ARG A 211 16.79 49.36 -32.36
C ARG A 211 16.30 50.69 -32.94
N SER A 212 15.74 50.65 -34.14
CA SER A 212 15.04 51.81 -34.72
C SER A 212 13.92 52.33 -33.80
N PRO A 213 13.74 53.66 -33.66
CA PRO A 213 12.73 54.25 -32.79
C PRO A 213 11.30 53.77 -33.14
N GLN A 214 11.00 53.66 -34.44
CA GLN A 214 9.72 53.16 -34.92
C GLN A 214 9.79 51.65 -35.18
N LYS A 215 8.87 50.88 -34.58
CA LYS A 215 8.59 49.50 -34.99
C LYS A 215 7.20 49.42 -35.58
N VAL A 216 7.14 49.09 -36.86
CA VAL A 216 5.88 48.77 -37.54
C VAL A 216 5.66 47.28 -37.44
N VAL A 217 4.61 46.88 -36.74
CA VAL A 217 4.16 45.48 -36.71
C VAL A 217 3.06 45.36 -37.76
N TRP A 218 3.39 44.81 -38.93
CA TRP A 218 2.42 44.56 -39.99
C TRP A 218 1.41 43.51 -39.50
N SER A 219 0.17 43.93 -39.26
CA SER A 219 -0.93 43.01 -38.99
C SER A 219 -1.39 42.39 -40.30
N ASN A 220 -0.79 41.28 -40.70
CA ASN A 220 -1.33 40.47 -41.79
C ASN A 220 -2.69 39.90 -41.31
N PRO A 221 -3.82 40.21 -41.96
CA PRO A 221 -5.13 39.70 -41.56
C PRO A 221 -5.16 38.17 -41.50
N ARG A 222 -4.41 37.50 -42.39
CA ARG A 222 -4.24 36.04 -42.35
C ARG A 222 -3.56 35.58 -41.07
N ARG A 223 -2.55 36.29 -40.57
CA ARG A 223 -1.86 35.97 -39.32
C ARG A 223 -2.77 36.15 -38.11
N VAL A 224 -3.64 37.16 -38.13
CA VAL A 224 -4.66 37.36 -37.09
C VAL A 224 -5.68 36.22 -37.11
N GLN A 225 -6.20 35.86 -38.28
CA GLN A 225 -7.10 34.70 -38.43
C GLN A 225 -6.44 33.39 -38.00
N HIS A 226 -5.20 33.13 -38.41
CA HIS A 226 -4.44 31.96 -37.96
C HIS A 226 -4.21 31.97 -36.44
N ALA A 227 -3.93 33.12 -35.82
CA ALA A 227 -3.79 33.23 -34.37
C ALA A 227 -5.10 32.98 -33.63
N VAL A 228 -6.23 33.46 -34.16
CA VAL A 228 -7.58 33.19 -33.63
C VAL A 228 -7.89 31.69 -33.73
N SER A 229 -7.68 31.07 -34.89
CA SER A 229 -7.90 29.63 -35.09
C SER A 229 -6.96 28.77 -34.23
N ALA A 230 -5.68 29.16 -34.11
CA ALA A 230 -4.71 28.49 -33.24
C ALA A 230 -5.11 28.59 -31.77
N ARG A 231 -5.60 29.76 -31.32
CA ARG A 231 -6.11 29.97 -29.96
C ARG A 231 -7.34 29.12 -29.68
N ALA A 232 -8.30 29.07 -30.62
CA ALA A 232 -9.48 28.20 -30.50
C ALA A 232 -9.09 26.72 -30.41
N THR A 233 -8.12 26.29 -31.22
CA THR A 233 -7.57 24.91 -31.18
C THR A 233 -6.84 24.63 -29.87
N GLN A 234 -6.11 25.61 -29.33
CA GLN A 234 -5.40 25.46 -28.06
C GLN A 234 -6.36 25.43 -26.86
N GLU A 235 -7.41 26.24 -26.88
CA GLU A 235 -8.47 26.24 -25.88
C GLU A 235 -9.24 24.91 -25.92
N SER A 236 -9.62 24.42 -27.10
CA SER A 236 -10.29 23.11 -27.24
C SER A 236 -9.42 21.95 -26.71
N ARG A 237 -8.11 21.93 -27.05
CA ARG A 237 -7.15 20.95 -26.50
C ARG A 237 -7.03 21.06 -24.99
N ARG A 238 -7.04 22.27 -24.43
CA ARG A 238 -6.99 22.48 -22.97
C ARG A 238 -8.26 21.97 -22.29
N HIS A 239 -9.44 22.22 -22.86
CA HIS A 239 -10.69 21.68 -22.35
C HIS A 239 -10.72 20.15 -22.43
N PHE A 240 -10.28 19.57 -23.55
CA PHE A 240 -10.14 18.12 -23.70
C PHE A 240 -9.20 17.52 -22.65
N LEU A 241 -8.01 18.09 -22.45
CA LEU A 241 -7.05 17.60 -21.44
C LEU A 241 -7.58 17.75 -20.02
N LYS A 242 -8.28 18.85 -19.69
CA LYS A 242 -8.92 19.02 -18.38
C LYS A 242 -10.02 17.98 -18.17
N ALA A 243 -10.84 17.73 -19.17
CA ALA A 243 -11.89 16.71 -19.11
C ALA A 243 -11.29 15.31 -18.97
N ALA A 244 -10.26 14.98 -19.76
CA ALA A 244 -9.55 13.71 -19.68
C ALA A 244 -8.90 13.49 -18.30
N PHE A 245 -8.28 14.53 -17.72
CA PHE A 245 -7.72 14.47 -16.38
C PHE A 245 -8.82 14.31 -15.32
N GLY A 246 -9.93 15.04 -15.44
CA GLY A 246 -11.08 14.91 -14.54
C GLY A 246 -11.71 13.52 -14.58
N LEU A 247 -11.91 12.96 -15.77
CA LEU A 247 -12.39 11.59 -15.99
C LEU A 247 -11.43 10.55 -15.42
N SER A 248 -10.13 10.72 -15.65
CA SER A 248 -9.10 9.81 -15.12
C SER A 248 -9.06 9.85 -13.59
N ALA A 249 -9.10 11.04 -12.99
CA ALA A 249 -9.13 11.20 -11.53
C ALA A 249 -10.40 10.61 -10.90
N ALA A 250 -11.56 10.82 -11.52
CA ALA A 250 -12.82 10.20 -11.11
C ALA A 250 -12.76 8.66 -11.21
N GLY A 251 -12.19 8.14 -12.31
CA GLY A 251 -11.98 6.70 -12.50
C GLY A 251 -11.05 6.08 -11.45
N VAL A 252 -9.96 6.76 -11.08
CA VAL A 252 -9.06 6.31 -10.01
C VAL A 252 -9.77 6.30 -8.66
N LEU A 253 -10.51 7.35 -8.31
CA LEU A 253 -11.26 7.41 -7.05
C LEU A 253 -12.32 6.31 -6.96
N LEU A 254 -13.05 6.06 -8.06
CA LEU A 254 -13.99 4.94 -8.15
C LEU A 254 -13.28 3.59 -7.99
N SER A 255 -12.13 3.41 -8.65
CA SER A 255 -11.35 2.17 -8.57
C SER A 255 -10.85 1.90 -7.15
N ILE A 256 -10.38 2.93 -6.43
CA ILE A 256 -9.97 2.83 -5.03
C ILE A 256 -11.15 2.39 -4.16
N GLY A 257 -12.33 3.02 -4.31
CA GLY A 257 -13.51 2.66 -3.53
C GLY A 257 -14.02 1.23 -3.81
N VAL A 258 -13.94 0.79 -5.07
CA VAL A 258 -14.30 -0.59 -5.45
C VAL A 258 -13.29 -1.58 -4.88
N LEU A 259 -11.98 -1.32 -5.04
CA LEU A 259 -10.91 -2.18 -4.53
C LEU A 259 -10.93 -2.28 -3.00
N ASP A 260 -11.22 -1.19 -2.29
CA ASP A 260 -11.36 -1.18 -0.83
C ASP A 260 -12.54 -2.06 -0.37
N LYS A 261 -13.71 -1.94 -1.02
CA LYS A 261 -14.84 -2.85 -0.72
C LYS A 261 -14.54 -4.30 -1.05
N LEU A 262 -13.86 -4.55 -2.17
CA LEU A 262 -13.46 -5.90 -2.57
C LEU A 262 -12.45 -6.50 -1.59
N GLY A 263 -11.47 -5.71 -1.15
CA GLY A 263 -10.49 -6.11 -0.14
C GLY A 263 -11.14 -6.46 1.19
N ARG A 264 -12.10 -5.63 1.66
CA ARG A 264 -12.87 -5.91 2.87
C ARG A 264 -13.80 -7.11 2.75
N PHE A 265 -14.25 -7.46 1.55
CA PHE A 265 -15.04 -8.68 1.33
C PHE A 265 -14.20 -9.96 1.53
N PHE A 266 -12.92 -9.94 1.16
CA PHE A 266 -12.00 -11.06 1.35
C PHE A 266 -11.32 -11.07 2.73
N GLN A 267 -11.29 -9.95 3.43
CA GLN A 267 -10.93 -9.91 4.84
C GLN A 267 -12.15 -10.30 5.67
N MET A 268 -12.20 -11.56 6.12
CA MET A 268 -13.22 -11.96 7.10
C MET A 268 -13.17 -11.01 8.30
N PRO A 269 -14.33 -10.53 8.79
CA PRO A 269 -14.38 -9.82 10.06
C PRO A 269 -13.75 -10.72 11.14
N GLY A 270 -12.84 -10.14 11.93
CA GLY A 270 -12.34 -10.84 13.11
C GLY A 270 -13.52 -11.16 14.02
N LEU A 271 -13.62 -12.40 14.47
CA LEU A 271 -14.61 -12.78 15.47
C LEU A 271 -14.38 -11.96 16.73
N HIS A 272 -15.46 -11.48 17.35
CA HIS A 272 -15.33 -10.92 18.69
C HIS A 272 -14.91 -12.05 19.66
N HIS A 273 -14.23 -11.69 20.74
CA HIS A 273 -13.66 -12.67 21.68
C HIS A 273 -14.73 -13.65 22.21
N ASP A 274 -15.98 -13.19 22.38
CA ASP A 274 -17.11 -14.02 22.82
C ASP A 274 -17.55 -15.04 21.74
N GLU A 275 -17.51 -14.66 20.47
CA GLU A 275 -17.84 -15.55 19.35
C GLU A 275 -16.74 -16.59 19.13
N GLU A 276 -15.47 -16.19 19.29
CA GLU A 276 -14.33 -17.09 19.24
C GLU A 276 -14.36 -18.10 20.38
N ALA A 277 -14.70 -17.67 21.60
CA ALA A 277 -14.87 -18.54 22.75
C ALA A 277 -15.99 -19.58 22.53
N ASN A 278 -17.16 -19.16 22.05
CA ASN A 278 -18.27 -20.06 21.74
C ASN A 278 -17.91 -21.09 20.65
N LEU A 279 -17.15 -20.65 19.63
CA LEU A 279 -16.66 -21.54 18.58
C LEU A 279 -15.69 -22.58 19.14
N LEU A 280 -14.76 -22.16 20.00
CA LEU A 280 -13.79 -23.04 20.65
C LEU A 280 -14.46 -24.03 21.59
N GLU A 281 -15.47 -23.61 22.35
CA GLU A 281 -16.27 -24.49 23.21
C GLU A 281 -17.00 -25.56 22.37
N THR A 282 -17.61 -25.15 21.26
CA THR A 282 -18.26 -26.08 20.33
C THR A 282 -17.27 -27.07 19.70
N ARG A 283 -16.05 -26.62 19.38
CA ARG A 283 -14.99 -27.50 18.87
C ARG A 283 -14.50 -28.46 19.95
N LEU A 284 -14.31 -28.00 21.18
CA LEU A 284 -13.90 -28.82 22.31
C LEU A 284 -14.92 -29.93 22.56
N ARG A 285 -16.21 -29.60 22.59
CA ARG A 285 -17.29 -30.59 22.75
C ARG A 285 -17.27 -31.65 21.65
N ARG A 286 -17.05 -31.26 20.38
CA ARG A 286 -16.91 -32.23 19.28
C ARG A 286 -15.70 -33.13 19.45
N LEU A 287 -14.56 -32.58 19.85
CA LEU A 287 -13.34 -33.36 20.08
C LEU A 287 -13.53 -34.38 21.21
N GLN A 288 -14.22 -34.00 22.29
CA GLN A 288 -14.56 -34.92 23.38
C GLN A 288 -15.45 -36.06 22.90
N LEU A 289 -16.51 -35.78 22.14
CA LEU A 289 -17.36 -36.82 21.56
C LEU A 289 -16.58 -37.76 20.62
N THR A 290 -15.67 -37.23 19.81
CA THR A 290 -14.79 -38.04 18.95
C THR A 290 -13.82 -38.89 19.78
N ALA A 291 -13.31 -38.38 20.90
CA ALA A 291 -12.45 -39.13 21.80
C ALA A 291 -13.21 -40.30 22.44
N GLU A 292 -14.42 -40.05 22.96
CA GLU A 292 -15.30 -41.10 23.51
C GLU A 292 -15.63 -42.19 22.48
N GLU A 293 -15.94 -41.80 21.23
CA GLU A 293 -16.18 -42.75 20.13
C GLU A 293 -14.95 -43.65 19.87
N LYS A 294 -13.74 -43.06 19.91
CA LYS A 294 -12.49 -43.80 19.71
C LYS A 294 -12.15 -44.72 20.87
N GLU A 295 -12.50 -44.35 22.10
CA GLU A 295 -12.36 -45.23 23.27
C GLU A 295 -13.26 -46.47 23.13
N LEU A 296 -14.52 -46.30 22.71
CA LEU A 296 -15.45 -47.40 22.44
C LEU A 296 -14.97 -48.31 21.29
N GLU A 297 -14.41 -47.72 20.23
CA GLU A 297 -13.82 -48.49 19.13
C GLU A 297 -12.63 -49.33 19.62
N LEU A 298 -11.77 -48.75 20.47
CA LEU A 298 -10.62 -49.45 21.06
C LEU A 298 -11.05 -50.60 21.97
N GLU A 299 -12.07 -50.39 22.82
CA GLU A 299 -12.64 -51.44 23.68
C GLU A 299 -13.12 -52.64 22.86
N ARG A 300 -13.81 -52.38 21.74
CA ARG A 300 -14.33 -53.43 20.86
C ARG A 300 -13.27 -54.15 20.07
N LEU A 301 -12.22 -53.46 19.65
CA LEU A 301 -11.08 -54.12 19.01
C LEU A 301 -10.38 -55.11 19.94
N ARG A 302 -10.37 -54.81 21.25
CA ARG A 302 -9.78 -55.65 22.31
C ARG A 302 -10.69 -56.80 22.76
N SER A 303 -12.02 -56.64 22.70
CA SER A 303 -12.95 -57.69 23.10
C SER A 303 -13.08 -58.80 22.06
N SER A 304 -13.13 -60.06 22.51
CA SER A 304 -13.32 -61.24 21.65
C SER A 304 -14.80 -61.56 21.38
N SER A 305 -15.71 -61.06 22.22
CA SER A 305 -17.16 -61.22 22.11
C SER A 305 -17.88 -59.97 22.61
N ILE A 306 -18.91 -59.51 21.88
CA ILE A 306 -19.76 -58.40 22.30
C ILE A 306 -21.13 -58.96 22.69
N TYR A 307 -21.58 -58.64 23.90
CA TYR A 307 -22.91 -58.99 24.38
C TYR A 307 -23.98 -58.17 23.65
N VAL A 308 -25.03 -58.84 23.15
CA VAL A 308 -26.12 -58.19 22.43
C VAL A 308 -27.36 -58.06 23.31
N ALA A 309 -27.88 -59.18 23.79
CA ALA A 309 -29.09 -59.26 24.61
C ALA A 309 -29.26 -60.67 25.20
N LYS A 310 -30.10 -60.81 26.22
CA LYS A 310 -30.62 -62.13 26.60
C LYS A 310 -31.59 -62.63 25.51
N LEU A 311 -31.64 -63.93 25.30
CA LEU A 311 -32.54 -64.52 24.29
C LEU A 311 -34.01 -64.20 24.59
N SER A 312 -34.39 -64.16 25.87
CA SER A 312 -35.73 -63.74 26.33
C SER A 312 -36.07 -62.26 26.08
N GLU A 313 -35.09 -61.39 25.83
CA GLU A 313 -35.32 -59.97 25.53
C GLU A 313 -35.59 -59.73 24.04
N LEU A 314 -35.26 -60.70 23.19
CA LEU A 314 -35.51 -60.64 21.76
C LEU A 314 -36.96 -61.05 21.46
N ASN A 315 -37.58 -60.37 20.52
CA ASN A 315 -38.92 -60.71 20.06
C ASN A 315 -39.02 -60.49 18.53
N GLY A 316 -40.08 -61.02 17.92
CA GLY A 316 -40.31 -60.93 16.47
C GLY A 316 -40.96 -59.63 16.00
N LYS A 317 -41.34 -58.71 16.90
CA LYS A 317 -42.10 -57.49 16.57
C LYS A 317 -41.29 -56.20 16.67
N ALA A 318 -40.27 -56.17 17.52
CA ALA A 318 -39.41 -55.02 17.75
C ALA A 318 -37.97 -55.51 17.97
N GLY A 319 -37.08 -55.08 17.07
CA GLY A 319 -35.67 -55.41 17.14
C GLY A 319 -34.96 -54.60 18.22
N LYS A 320 -33.99 -55.22 18.87
CA LYS A 320 -33.10 -54.54 19.81
C LYS A 320 -31.89 -54.01 19.06
N TYR A 321 -31.64 -52.70 19.16
CA TYR A 321 -30.43 -52.11 18.61
C TYR A 321 -29.21 -52.54 19.42
N PHE A 322 -28.16 -52.88 18.70
CA PHE A 322 -26.81 -53.03 19.23
C PHE A 322 -25.85 -52.39 18.24
N ILE A 323 -24.56 -52.34 18.57
CA ILE A 323 -23.55 -51.83 17.64
C ILE A 323 -22.49 -52.92 17.47
N ASP A 324 -22.07 -53.17 16.23
CA ASP A 324 -21.12 -54.23 15.87
C ASP A 324 -19.65 -53.85 16.11
N TYR A 325 -18.71 -54.74 15.75
CA TYR A 325 -17.26 -54.48 15.86
C TYR A 325 -16.76 -53.32 14.98
N SER A 326 -17.49 -52.97 13.93
CA SER A 326 -17.16 -51.88 13.00
C SER A 326 -17.87 -50.57 13.36
N MET A 327 -18.39 -50.45 14.58
CA MET A 327 -19.19 -49.30 15.06
C MET A 327 -20.45 -49.04 14.21
N ARG A 328 -20.98 -50.05 13.52
CA ARG A 328 -22.21 -49.96 12.74
C ARG A 328 -23.40 -50.41 13.58
N PRO A 329 -24.57 -49.77 13.45
CA PRO A 329 -25.76 -50.22 14.15
C PRO A 329 -26.24 -51.55 13.58
N GLY A 330 -26.58 -52.47 14.48
CA GLY A 330 -27.19 -53.76 14.19
C GLY A 330 -28.55 -53.88 14.89
N LEU A 331 -29.38 -54.79 14.40
CA LEU A 331 -30.70 -55.12 14.93
C LEU A 331 -30.76 -56.61 15.21
N ALA A 332 -31.17 -56.96 16.44
CA ALA A 332 -31.39 -58.33 16.87
C ALA A 332 -32.88 -58.61 17.02
N PHE A 333 -33.35 -59.67 16.40
CA PHE A 333 -34.74 -60.17 16.46
C PHE A 333 -34.77 -61.62 16.92
N LEU A 334 -35.95 -62.09 17.33
CA LEU A 334 -36.22 -63.51 17.52
C LEU A 334 -37.06 -64.02 16.36
N GLY A 335 -36.55 -65.03 15.64
CA GLY A 335 -37.27 -65.69 14.56
C GLY A 335 -38.43 -66.55 15.05
N ASP A 336 -39.38 -66.84 14.17
CA ASP A 336 -40.54 -67.72 14.46
C ASP A 336 -40.10 -69.16 14.82
N ASP A 337 -38.88 -69.54 14.42
CA ASP A 337 -38.23 -70.82 14.70
C ASP A 337 -37.53 -70.86 16.08
N GLY A 338 -37.57 -69.76 16.84
CA GLY A 338 -36.90 -69.62 18.13
C GLY A 338 -35.40 -69.29 18.04
N TRP A 339 -34.88 -69.02 16.83
CA TRP A 339 -33.48 -68.67 16.62
C TRP A 339 -33.29 -67.14 16.61
N PRO A 340 -32.21 -66.61 17.20
CA PRO A 340 -31.82 -65.22 16.99
C PRO A 340 -31.59 -64.90 15.51
N MET A 341 -31.92 -63.68 15.13
CA MET A 341 -31.65 -63.15 13.80
C MET A 341 -31.03 -61.77 13.94
N LEU A 342 -29.75 -61.66 13.58
CA LEU A 342 -29.01 -60.39 13.67
C LEU A 342 -28.74 -59.85 12.26
N LEU A 343 -29.18 -58.62 12.03
CA LEU A 343 -29.01 -57.89 10.77
C LEU A 343 -28.30 -56.58 11.02
N SER A 344 -27.59 -56.08 10.01
CA SER A 344 -27.13 -54.70 9.97
C SER A 344 -28.33 -53.76 9.92
N ALA A 345 -28.36 -52.76 10.80
CA ALA A 345 -29.33 -51.69 10.75
C ALA A 345 -28.92 -50.57 9.78
N LYS A 346 -27.85 -50.77 9.00
CA LYS A 346 -27.37 -49.79 8.02
C LYS A 346 -28.05 -50.03 6.66
N CYS A 347 -28.88 -49.09 6.23
CA CYS A 347 -29.54 -49.15 4.93
C CYS A 347 -28.52 -49.22 3.78
N THR A 348 -28.69 -50.18 2.87
CA THR A 348 -27.81 -50.40 1.70
C THR A 348 -27.89 -49.35 0.61
N HIS A 349 -28.77 -48.34 0.75
CA HIS A 349 -28.85 -47.21 -0.18
C HIS A 349 -27.76 -46.17 0.10
N LEU A 350 -27.84 -45.46 1.23
CA LEU A 350 -26.92 -44.39 1.62
C LEU A 350 -26.44 -44.49 3.08
N GLY A 351 -26.79 -45.57 3.79
CA GLY A 351 -26.29 -45.82 5.14
C GLY A 351 -27.10 -45.24 6.30
N CYS A 352 -28.31 -44.72 6.07
CA CYS A 352 -29.23 -44.34 7.17
C CYS A 352 -29.51 -45.54 8.09
N THR A 353 -29.75 -45.28 9.38
CA THR A 353 -30.21 -46.31 10.32
C THR A 353 -31.66 -46.72 10.00
N VAL A 354 -31.88 -48.01 9.79
CA VAL A 354 -33.19 -48.63 9.56
C VAL A 354 -33.92 -48.75 10.89
N GLY A 355 -35.23 -48.48 10.90
CA GLY A 355 -36.08 -48.58 12.08
C GLY A 355 -36.15 -50.00 12.65
N ASN A 356 -36.52 -50.12 13.92
CA ASN A 356 -36.55 -51.41 14.64
C ASN A 356 -37.95 -52.04 14.75
N GLN A 357 -39.00 -51.33 14.35
CA GLN A 357 -40.37 -51.84 14.42
C GLN A 357 -40.70 -52.66 13.18
N VAL A 358 -41.20 -53.87 13.40
CA VAL A 358 -41.61 -54.79 12.34
C VAL A 358 -43.08 -54.52 11.99
N ASP A 359 -43.37 -54.32 10.70
CA ASP A 359 -44.71 -54.13 10.19
C ASP A 359 -45.51 -55.44 10.18
N SER A 360 -46.81 -55.36 9.84
CA SER A 360 -47.69 -56.54 9.76
C SER A 360 -47.25 -57.58 8.72
N ASN A 361 -46.33 -57.22 7.83
CA ASN A 361 -45.81 -58.06 6.76
C ASN A 361 -44.38 -58.58 7.05
N GLY A 362 -43.88 -58.41 8.28
CA GLY A 362 -42.55 -58.89 8.67
C GLY A 362 -41.40 -58.03 8.13
N ARG A 363 -41.62 -56.73 7.88
CA ARG A 363 -40.63 -55.82 7.30
C ARG A 363 -40.31 -54.65 8.23
N ILE A 364 -39.11 -54.13 8.12
CA ILE A 364 -38.62 -52.95 8.83
C ILE A 364 -38.45 -51.77 7.88
N LEU A 365 -38.78 -50.57 8.34
CA LEU A 365 -38.78 -49.35 7.52
C LEU A 365 -37.49 -48.54 7.69
N CYS A 366 -36.85 -48.20 6.58
CA CYS A 366 -35.88 -47.10 6.51
C CYS A 366 -36.62 -45.78 6.24
N PRO A 367 -36.60 -44.81 7.18
CA PRO A 367 -37.41 -43.59 7.08
C PRO A 367 -36.91 -42.61 6.01
N CYS A 368 -35.66 -42.69 5.56
CA CYS A 368 -35.06 -41.71 4.64
C CYS A 368 -35.75 -41.66 3.26
N HIS A 369 -36.02 -42.81 2.65
CA HIS A 369 -36.68 -42.91 1.33
C HIS A 369 -37.63 -44.13 1.26
N VAL A 370 -38.24 -44.49 2.39
CA VAL A 370 -39.30 -45.50 2.49
C VAL A 370 -38.92 -46.86 1.90
N SER A 371 -37.70 -47.33 2.19
CA SER A 371 -37.26 -48.68 1.83
C SER A 371 -37.66 -49.64 2.95
N TYR A 372 -38.51 -50.61 2.64
CA TYR A 372 -38.88 -51.69 3.54
C TYR A 372 -37.97 -52.88 3.31
N PHE A 373 -37.37 -53.41 4.37
CA PHE A 373 -36.54 -54.61 4.33
C PHE A 373 -37.24 -55.75 5.04
N ASP A 374 -37.31 -56.90 4.41
CA ASP A 374 -37.82 -58.12 5.03
C ASP A 374 -36.85 -58.61 6.12
N ILE A 375 -37.32 -58.86 7.33
CA ILE A 375 -36.43 -59.26 8.45
C ILE A 375 -35.83 -60.66 8.26
N LYS A 376 -36.48 -61.53 7.49
CA LYS A 376 -36.03 -62.92 7.28
C LYS A 376 -34.96 -62.99 6.21
N THR A 377 -35.06 -62.20 5.17
CA THR A 377 -34.14 -62.26 4.01
C THR A 377 -33.18 -61.08 3.94
N GLY A 378 -33.49 -59.98 4.63
CA GLY A 378 -32.82 -58.69 4.50
C GLY A 378 -33.19 -57.96 3.20
N MET A 379 -33.99 -58.53 2.30
CA MET A 379 -34.23 -57.99 0.96
C MET A 379 -35.12 -56.73 1.00
N PRO A 380 -34.76 -55.68 0.25
CA PRO A 380 -35.62 -54.51 0.10
C PRO A 380 -36.85 -54.80 -0.78
N ASN A 381 -37.92 -54.04 -0.58
CA ASN A 381 -39.11 -54.11 -1.43
C ASN A 381 -38.82 -53.68 -2.88
N THR A 382 -39.60 -54.22 -3.83
CA THR A 382 -39.49 -53.85 -5.24
C THR A 382 -39.77 -52.37 -5.46
N GLY A 383 -38.96 -51.72 -6.30
CA GLY A 383 -39.03 -50.28 -6.55
C GLY A 383 -38.35 -49.40 -5.50
N ALA A 384 -37.82 -49.95 -4.40
CA ALA A 384 -37.07 -49.17 -3.42
C ALA A 384 -35.72 -48.68 -3.96
N PRO A 385 -35.20 -47.55 -3.45
CA PRO A 385 -33.84 -47.09 -3.75
C PRO A 385 -32.73 -48.08 -3.32
N ALA A 386 -32.91 -48.78 -2.20
CA ALA A 386 -32.02 -49.86 -1.78
C ALA A 386 -32.12 -51.07 -2.73
N LYS A 387 -30.99 -51.56 -3.23
CA LYS A 387 -30.93 -52.68 -4.20
C LYS A 387 -30.34 -53.97 -3.63
N ALA A 388 -29.63 -53.89 -2.51
CA ALA A 388 -28.99 -55.04 -1.85
C ALA A 388 -29.67 -55.36 -0.50
N PRO A 389 -29.66 -56.63 -0.07
CA PRO A 389 -30.19 -57.00 1.24
C PRO A 389 -29.35 -56.42 2.38
N LEU A 390 -29.94 -56.27 3.57
CA LEU A 390 -29.19 -55.95 4.78
C LEU A 390 -28.23 -57.10 5.12
N ASP A 391 -27.00 -56.74 5.48
CA ASP A 391 -25.97 -57.71 5.86
C ASP A 391 -26.39 -58.50 7.10
N ARG A 392 -26.21 -59.83 7.07
CA ARG A 392 -26.38 -60.67 8.26
C ARG A 392 -25.16 -60.56 9.15
N ILE A 393 -25.38 -60.55 10.46
CA ILE A 393 -24.31 -60.52 11.45
C ILE A 393 -24.27 -61.89 12.13
N ALA A 394 -23.11 -62.55 12.09
CA ALA A 394 -22.90 -63.83 12.74
C ALA A 394 -23.01 -63.72 14.26
N TRP A 395 -23.53 -64.76 14.90
CA TRP A 395 -23.81 -64.75 16.34
C TRP A 395 -23.61 -66.12 16.99
N VAL A 396 -23.42 -66.09 18.30
CA VAL A 396 -23.31 -67.25 19.19
C VAL A 396 -24.26 -67.07 20.36
N VAL A 397 -24.99 -68.13 20.70
CA VAL A 397 -25.76 -68.22 21.93
C VAL A 397 -24.94 -68.98 22.96
N ARG A 398 -24.73 -68.38 24.13
CA ARG A 398 -24.03 -68.99 25.27
C ARG A 398 -24.94 -69.11 26.48
N ASP A 399 -24.72 -70.15 27.28
CA ASP A 399 -25.32 -70.29 28.61
C ASP A 399 -24.61 -69.40 29.65
N GLU A 400 -25.11 -69.36 30.89
CA GLU A 400 -24.50 -68.60 32.00
C GLU A 400 -23.07 -69.08 32.36
N GLN A 401 -22.70 -70.29 31.95
CA GLN A 401 -21.39 -70.90 32.19
C GLN A 401 -20.40 -70.62 31.04
N GLY A 402 -20.87 -69.96 29.97
CA GLY A 402 -20.07 -69.54 28.82
C GLY A 402 -19.93 -70.59 27.72
N ASN A 403 -20.65 -71.71 27.79
CA ASN A 403 -20.61 -72.76 26.78
C ASN A 403 -21.41 -72.36 25.53
N GLU A 404 -20.90 -72.68 24.35
CA GLU A 404 -21.58 -72.37 23.07
C GLU A 404 -22.68 -73.39 22.77
N ILE A 405 -23.93 -72.95 22.78
CA ILE A 405 -25.11 -73.81 22.61
C ILE A 405 -25.56 -73.85 21.14
N ALA A 406 -25.48 -72.70 20.47
CA ALA A 406 -25.85 -72.55 19.06
C ALA A 406 -25.08 -71.41 18.40
N THR A 407 -24.78 -71.55 17.12
CA THR A 407 -24.11 -70.50 16.33
C THR A 407 -24.75 -70.34 14.96
N GLU A 408 -24.65 -69.14 14.39
CA GLU A 408 -24.98 -68.86 12.99
C GLU A 408 -23.83 -68.11 12.33
N SER A 409 -23.32 -68.65 11.23
CA SER A 409 -22.31 -67.98 10.40
C SER A 409 -22.93 -66.87 9.53
N VAL A 410 -22.11 -65.95 9.01
CA VAL A 410 -22.57 -64.88 8.10
C VAL A 410 -23.30 -65.43 6.86
N ARG A 411 -22.94 -66.66 6.42
CA ARG A 411 -23.56 -67.35 5.27
C ARG A 411 -24.86 -68.08 5.63
N GLY A 412 -25.34 -67.98 6.88
CA GLY A 412 -26.59 -68.59 7.35
C GLY A 412 -26.47 -70.06 7.72
N THR A 413 -25.25 -70.60 7.90
CA THR A 413 -25.07 -71.96 8.39
C THR A 413 -25.26 -71.98 9.90
N ARG A 414 -26.28 -72.72 10.36
CA ARG A 414 -26.62 -72.85 11.78
C ARG A 414 -26.11 -74.17 12.34
N THR A 415 -25.54 -74.13 13.53
CA THR A 415 -25.09 -75.33 14.27
C THR A 415 -25.60 -75.27 15.71
N GLY A 416 -25.89 -76.43 16.29
CA GLY A 416 -26.43 -76.54 17.66
C GLY A 416 -27.95 -76.69 17.73
N ARG A 417 -28.50 -76.67 18.95
CA ARG A 417 -29.94 -76.77 19.23
C ARG A 417 -30.30 -75.86 20.39
N ILE A 418 -31.24 -74.96 20.16
CA ILE A 418 -31.78 -74.05 21.19
C ILE A 418 -33.01 -74.72 21.81
N ASP A 419 -32.99 -74.94 23.13
CA ASP A 419 -34.17 -75.39 23.87
C ASP A 419 -35.00 -74.17 24.33
N PRO A 420 -36.26 -74.02 23.88
CA PRO A 420 -37.10 -72.89 24.27
C PRO A 420 -37.33 -72.74 25.77
N GLN A 421 -37.20 -73.81 26.57
CA GLN A 421 -37.42 -73.77 28.02
C GLN A 421 -36.26 -73.11 28.79
N LEU A 422 -35.07 -73.03 28.18
CA LEU A 422 -33.86 -72.42 28.77
C LEU A 422 -33.61 -70.99 28.26
N ALA A 423 -34.56 -70.37 27.54
CA ALA A 423 -34.37 -69.09 26.87
C ALA A 423 -34.08 -67.89 27.81
N SER A 424 -34.41 -67.98 29.10
CA SER A 424 -34.08 -66.95 30.12
C SER A 424 -32.59 -66.92 30.48
N ASP A 425 -31.92 -68.06 30.33
CA ASP A 425 -30.56 -68.30 30.83
C ASP A 425 -29.54 -68.27 29.67
N LEU A 426 -30.04 -68.04 28.44
CA LEU A 426 -29.25 -67.95 27.22
C LEU A 426 -29.02 -66.50 26.81
N SER A 427 -27.78 -66.18 26.48
CA SER A 427 -27.36 -64.84 26.04
C SER A 427 -26.79 -64.88 24.63
N VAL A 428 -27.14 -63.86 23.83
CA VAL A 428 -26.70 -63.73 22.44
C VAL A 428 -25.48 -62.82 22.39
N PHE A 429 -24.43 -63.29 21.72
CA PHE A 429 -23.17 -62.57 21.51
C PHE A 429 -22.81 -62.53 20.03
N ILE A 430 -22.09 -61.49 19.62
CA ILE A 430 -21.36 -61.48 18.34
C ILE A 430 -19.88 -61.76 18.62
N VAL A 431 -19.28 -62.71 17.89
CA VAL A 431 -17.92 -63.20 18.15
C VAL A 431 -17.03 -62.92 16.94
N LYS A 432 -15.82 -62.42 17.20
CA LYS A 432 -14.88 -61.97 16.16
C LYS A 432 -14.48 -63.09 15.18
N SER A 433 -14.31 -64.32 15.68
CA SER A 433 -13.92 -65.51 14.89
C SER A 433 -14.93 -65.89 13.81
N LEU A 434 -16.22 -65.67 14.03
CA LEU A 434 -17.29 -65.99 13.07
C LEU A 434 -17.54 -64.88 12.06
N THR A 435 -16.97 -63.69 12.31
CA THR A 435 -17.05 -62.54 11.40
C THR A 435 -15.87 -62.44 10.44
N SER A 436 -14.77 -63.17 10.67
CA SER A 436 -13.53 -63.11 9.87
C SER A 436 -13.42 -64.13 8.73
N GLU A 437 -14.40 -65.00 8.53
CA GLU A 437 -14.45 -65.94 7.38
C GLU A 437 -15.17 -65.34 6.14
N ALA A 438 -15.27 -64.01 6.07
CA ALA A 438 -15.87 -63.27 4.95
C ALA A 438 -14.81 -62.71 3.99
#